data_AF-A0A918J101-F1
#
_entry.id   AF-A0A918J101-F1
#
_cell.length_a   1.000
_cell.length_b   1.000
_cell.length_c   1.000
_cell.angle_alpha   90.00
_cell.angle_beta   90.00
_cell.angle_gamma   90.00
#
_symmetry.space_group_name_H-M   'P 1'
#
loop_
_entity.id
_entity.type
_entity.pdbx_description
1 polymer ?
#
loop_
_entity_poly.entity_id
_entity_poly.type
_entity_poly.pdbx_seq_one_letter_code
_entity_poly.pdbx_strand_id
1 'polypeptide(L)'
;MSDTSVEVRQRIRELLVDLFNGDRFVGTVSDSVSLREAGVSSTALVSLLVAMEDAFGFEWDDDVQPEVLRSIDSLAGYVVALRN
;
A
#
# COMPACT_ATOMS: atom_id res chain seq x y z
N MET A 1 -6.66 0.02 18.25
CA MET A 1 -6.76 -0.56 16.89
C MET A 1 -6.90 0.52 15.81
N SER A 2 -7.54 1.67 16.10
CA SER A 2 -7.68 2.77 15.13
C SER A 2 -6.36 3.46 14.76
N ASP A 3 -5.45 3.63 15.73
CA ASP A 3 -4.19 4.36 15.51
C ASP A 3 -3.22 3.59 14.60
N THR A 4 -3.09 2.28 14.79
CA THR A 4 -2.21 1.43 13.98
C THR A 4 -2.62 1.41 12.50
N SER A 5 -3.92 1.39 12.20
CA SER A 5 -4.38 1.43 10.80
C SER A 5 -4.08 2.78 10.14
N VAL A 6 -4.18 3.89 10.88
CA VAL A 6 -3.81 5.22 10.37
C VAL A 6 -2.31 5.30 10.10
N GLU A 7 -1.47 4.82 11.02
CA GLU A 7 -0.01 4.79 10.86
C GLU A 7 0.41 3.95 9.66
N VAL A 8 -0.18 2.76 9.49
CA VAL A 8 0.12 1.89 8.35
C VAL A 8 -0.25 2.56 7.02
N ARG A 9 -1.43 3.21 6.94
CA ARG A 9 -1.84 3.94 5.73
C ARG A 9 -0.90 5.10 5.43
N GLN A 10 -0.50 5.87 6.44
CA GLN A 10 0.47 6.94 6.26
C GLN A 10 1.81 6.40 5.74
N ARG A 11 2.30 5.29 6.31
CA ARG A 11 3.55 4.68 5.86
C ARG A 11 3.46 4.17 4.42
N ILE A 12 2.34 3.55 4.03
CA ILE A 12 2.11 3.13 2.63
C ILE A 12 2.14 4.34 1.70
N ARG A 13 1.56 5.48 2.09
CA ARG A 13 1.60 6.72 1.31
C ARG A 13 3.02 7.27 1.14
N GLU A 14 3.84 7.22 2.18
CA GLU A 14 5.24 7.64 2.09
C GLU A 14 6.01 6.80 1.07
N LEU A 15 5.88 5.47 1.13
CA LEU A 15 6.51 4.56 0.15
C LEU A 15 6.06 4.88 -1.28
N LEU A 16 4.78 5.16 -1.43
CA LEU A 16 4.17 5.57 -2.67
C LEU A 16 4.71 6.93 -3.16
N VAL A 17 4.95 7.91 -2.29
CA VAL A 17 5.59 9.18 -2.68
C VAL A 17 7.05 8.97 -3.09
N ASP A 18 7.78 8.12 -2.36
CA ASP A 18 9.18 7.81 -2.62
C ASP A 18 9.37 7.10 -3.97
N LEU A 19 8.53 6.12 -4.28
CA LEU A 19 8.57 5.36 -5.54
C LEU A 19 8.27 6.22 -6.77
N PHE A 20 7.44 7.26 -6.60
CA PHE A 20 7.05 8.16 -7.67
C PHE A 20 7.87 9.46 -7.69
N ASN A 21 9.01 9.51 -6.99
CA ASN A 21 9.91 10.67 -6.93
C ASN A 21 9.20 11.98 -6.56
N GLY A 22 8.23 11.94 -5.65
CA GLY A 22 7.50 13.13 -5.21
C GLY A 22 6.39 13.59 -6.16
N ASP A 23 5.91 12.73 -7.07
CA ASP A 23 4.72 13.04 -7.86
C ASP A 23 3.54 13.35 -6.93
N ARG A 24 3.05 14.60 -7.00
CA ARG A 24 1.95 15.09 -6.15
C ARG A 24 0.69 14.24 -6.31
N PHE A 25 0.56 13.56 -7.44
CA PHE A 25 -0.53 12.67 -7.74
C PHE A 25 -0.76 11.67 -6.61
N VAL A 26 0.31 11.04 -6.11
CA VAL A 26 0.21 9.93 -5.15
C VAL A 26 -0.17 10.40 -3.74
N GLY A 27 0.26 11.61 -3.35
CA GLY A 27 -0.15 12.25 -2.11
C GLY A 27 -1.64 12.60 -2.04
N THR A 28 -2.35 12.59 -3.18
CA THR A 28 -3.78 12.92 -3.27
C THR A 28 -4.69 11.72 -3.49
N VAL A 29 -4.14 10.52 -3.60
CA VAL A 29 -4.94 9.29 -3.81
C VAL A 29 -5.76 9.00 -2.56
N SER A 30 -7.07 8.80 -2.74
CA SER A 30 -7.98 8.38 -1.66
C SER A 30 -7.64 6.96 -1.21
N ASP A 31 -7.75 6.69 0.09
CA ASP A 31 -7.40 5.37 0.64
C ASP A 31 -8.25 4.22 0.07
N SER A 32 -9.49 4.55 -0.29
CA SER A 32 -10.49 3.61 -0.81
C SER A 32 -10.49 3.43 -2.33
N VAL A 33 -9.78 4.30 -3.06
CA VAL A 33 -9.74 4.26 -4.53
C VAL A 33 -8.79 3.18 -4.99
N SER A 34 -9.09 2.56 -6.14
CA SER A 34 -8.17 1.59 -6.70
C SER A 34 -6.88 2.26 -7.14
N LEU A 35 -5.74 1.72 -6.71
CA LEU A 35 -4.42 2.20 -7.11
C LEU A 35 -4.28 2.22 -8.64
N ARG A 36 -4.81 1.20 -9.33
CA ARG A 36 -4.80 1.13 -10.81
C ARG A 36 -5.68 2.20 -11.45
N GLU A 37 -6.85 2.49 -10.88
CA GLU A 37 -7.73 3.57 -11.37
C GLU A 37 -7.13 4.95 -11.09
N ALA A 38 -6.36 5.06 -10.01
CA ALA A 38 -5.48 6.18 -9.74
C ALA A 38 -4.25 6.19 -10.66
N GLY A 39 -4.12 5.32 -11.67
CA GLY A 39 -2.99 5.40 -12.62
C GLY A 39 -1.66 4.90 -12.06
N VAL A 40 -1.64 4.21 -10.92
CA VAL A 40 -0.49 3.40 -10.50
C VAL A 40 -0.29 2.29 -11.53
N SER A 41 0.86 2.29 -12.18
CA SER A 41 1.21 1.28 -13.18
C SER A 41 1.40 -0.09 -12.51
N SER A 42 1.26 -1.17 -13.28
CA SER A 42 1.52 -2.53 -12.76
C SER A 42 2.93 -2.69 -12.20
N THR A 43 3.93 -2.03 -12.79
CA THR A 43 5.32 -2.08 -12.30
C THR A 43 5.48 -1.29 -11.00
N ALA A 44 4.86 -0.12 -10.88
CA ALA A 44 4.88 0.67 -9.65
C ALA A 44 4.15 -0.05 -8.52
N LEU A 45 3.05 -0.75 -8.82
CA LEU A 45 2.36 -1.60 -7.85
C LEU A 45 3.29 -2.70 -7.34
N VAL A 46 3.97 -3.45 -8.22
CA VAL A 46 4.93 -4.48 -7.81
C VAL A 46 6.07 -3.88 -6.97
N SER A 47 6.61 -2.73 -7.35
CA SER A 47 7.63 -2.04 -6.55
C SER A 47 7.12 -1.63 -5.17
N LEU A 48 5.85 -1.21 -5.06
CA LEU A 48 5.21 -0.93 -3.77
C LEU A 48 5.11 -2.20 -2.91
N LEU A 49 4.69 -3.32 -3.49
CA LEU A 49 4.59 -4.59 -2.75
C LEU A 49 5.94 -4.99 -2.15
N VAL A 50 7.01 -4.94 -2.93
CA VAL A 50 8.37 -5.23 -2.44
C VAL A 50 8.82 -4.22 -1.38
N ALA A 51 8.53 -2.93 -1.58
CA ALA A 51 8.86 -1.91 -0.59
C ALA A 51 8.09 -2.09 0.74
N MET A 52 6.87 -2.61 0.68
CA MET A 52 6.08 -2.95 1.87
C MET A 52 6.67 -4.13 2.64
N GLU A 53 7.17 -5.16 1.96
CA GLU A 53 7.84 -6.29 2.59
C GLU A 53 9.02 -5.82 3.46
N ASP A 54 9.88 -4.98 2.89
CA ASP A 54 11.02 -4.38 3.61
C ASP A 54 10.56 -3.44 4.72
N ALA A 55 9.59 -2.55 4.46
CA ALA A 55 9.15 -1.55 5.41
C ALA A 55 8.41 -2.12 6.63
N PHE A 56 7.68 -3.23 6.46
CA PHE A 56 6.86 -3.82 7.50
C PHE A 56 7.41 -5.15 8.04
N GLY A 57 8.44 -5.72 7.39
CA GLY A 57 9.14 -6.92 7.82
C GLY A 57 8.34 -8.21 7.60
N PHE A 58 7.66 -8.34 6.45
CA PHE A 58 6.88 -9.52 6.07
C PHE A 58 7.14 -9.91 4.61
N GLU A 59 6.68 -11.09 4.20
CA GLU A 59 6.70 -11.56 2.81
C GLU A 59 5.26 -11.77 2.32
N TRP A 60 4.96 -11.41 1.07
CA TRP A 60 3.65 -11.68 0.49
C TRP A 60 3.44 -13.18 0.27
N ASP A 61 2.23 -13.66 0.55
CA ASP A 61 1.82 -15.03 0.19
C ASP A 61 1.52 -15.07 -1.32
N ASP A 62 1.95 -16.14 -1.99
CA ASP A 62 1.64 -16.41 -3.40
C ASP A 62 0.12 -16.47 -3.66
N ASP A 63 -0.67 -16.82 -2.64
CA ASP A 63 -2.14 -16.92 -2.70
C ASP A 63 -2.89 -15.62 -2.32
N VAL A 64 -2.18 -14.48 -2.22
CA VAL A 64 -2.78 -13.17 -1.93
C VAL A 64 -3.87 -12.82 -2.94
N GLN A 65 -5.06 -12.54 -2.41
CA GLN A 65 -6.21 -12.16 -3.21
C GLN A 65 -6.00 -10.77 -3.86
N PRO A 66 -6.31 -10.59 -5.16
CA PRO A 66 -6.16 -9.30 -5.85
C PRO A 66 -6.87 -8.13 -5.18
N GLU A 67 -7.96 -8.40 -4.46
CA GLU A 67 -8.75 -7.43 -3.70
C GLU A 67 -7.95 -6.78 -2.56
N VAL A 68 -6.99 -7.50 -1.99
CA VAL A 68 -6.08 -6.99 -0.95
C VAL A 68 -5.13 -5.95 -1.54
N LEU A 69 -4.73 -6.14 -2.79
CA LEU A 69 -3.76 -5.30 -3.50
C LEU A 69 -4.41 -4.10 -4.21
N ARG A 70 -5.72 -3.91 -4.02
CA ARG A 70 -6.51 -2.98 -4.84
C ARG A 70 -6.39 -1.53 -4.36
N SER A 71 -6.30 -1.30 -3.05
CA SER A 71 -6.40 0.03 -2.43
C SER A 71 -5.50 0.15 -1.21
N ILE A 72 -5.23 1.38 -0.76
CA ILE A 72 -4.41 1.63 0.44
C ILE A 72 -5.10 1.10 1.69
N ASP A 73 -6.43 1.24 1.79
CA ASP A 73 -7.21 0.67 2.91
C ASP A 73 -7.08 -0.85 2.95
N SER A 74 -7.17 -1.54 1.81
CA SER A 74 -7.03 -3.00 1.72
C SER A 74 -5.62 -3.46 2.15
N LEU A 75 -4.59 -2.79 1.65
CA LEU A 75 -3.19 -3.06 2.00
C LEU A 75 -2.93 -2.84 3.49
N ALA A 76 -3.45 -1.75 4.05
CA ALA A 76 -3.30 -1.46 5.47
C ALA A 76 -4.05 -2.47 6.34
N GLY A 77 -5.25 -2.89 5.92
CA GLY A 77 -6.01 -3.94 6.58
C GLY A 77 -5.24 -5.25 6.67
N TYR A 78 -4.56 -5.63 5.59
CA TYR A 78 -3.71 -6.84 5.58
C TYR A 78 -2.53 -6.74 6.55
N VAL A 79 -1.77 -5.64 6.53
CA VAL A 79 -0.63 -5.45 7.45
C VAL A 79 -1.07 -5.40 8.91
N VAL A 80 -2.22 -4.78 9.20
CA VAL A 80 -2.80 -4.78 10.56
C VAL A 80 -3.23 -6.19 10.98
N ALA A 81 -3.77 -7.00 10.07
CA ALA A 81 -4.13 -8.39 10.35
C ALA A 81 -2.91 -9.27 10.66
N LEU A 82 -1.77 -9.03 10.01
CA LEU A 82 -0.50 -9.75 10.29
C LEU A 82 0.09 -9.44 11.68
N ARG A 83 -0.28 -8.29 12.27
CA ARG A 83 0.27 -7.79 13.55
C ARG A 83 -0.62 -8.08 14.76
N ASN A 84 -1.80 -8.67 14.55
CA ASN A 84 -2.68 -9.16 15.63
C ASN A 84 -2.49 -10.67 15.82
#